data_AF-A0AAJ2A8W8-F1
#
_entry.id   AF-A0AAJ2A8W8-F1
#
_cell.length_a   1.000
_cell.length_b   1.000
_cell.length_c   1.000
_cell.angle_alpha   90.00
_cell.angle_beta   90.00
_cell.angle_gamma   90.00
#
_symmetry.space_group_name_H-M   'P 1'
#
loop_
_entity.id
_entity.type
_entity.pdbx_description
1 polymer ?
#
loop_
_entity_poly.entity_id
_entity_poly.type
_entity_poly.pdbx_seq_one_letter_code
_entity_poly.pdbx_strand_id
1 'polypeptide(L)'
;MNAQKLARAVLFDVLLVICLYLWVEGGHALARDVAIAYLCVIAEIMWIAALLVSAKDYEHGYPVNAFYDFVSTMAILGVLVWQRESIVAALLGIPYFLTLAKREVAQAW
;
A
#
# COMPACT_ATOMS: atom_id res chain seq x y z
N MET A 1 16.04 -10.78 -2.00
CA MET A 1 14.91 -10.65 -2.96
C MET A 1 15.45 -10.83 -4.39
N ASN A 2 14.79 -11.61 -5.26
CA ASN A 2 15.24 -11.86 -6.65
C ASN A 2 15.04 -10.61 -7.53
N ALA A 3 16.00 -10.23 -8.37
CA ALA A 3 15.99 -8.98 -9.17
C ALA A 3 14.74 -8.84 -10.05
N GLN A 4 14.21 -9.94 -10.57
CA GLN A 4 12.96 -9.96 -11.34
C GLN A 4 11.73 -9.60 -10.51
N LYS A 5 11.69 -9.96 -9.22
CA LYS A 5 10.56 -9.61 -8.33
C LYS A 5 10.58 -8.12 -7.99
N LEU A 6 11.77 -7.57 -7.72
CA LEU A 6 11.96 -6.14 -7.49
C LEU A 6 11.54 -5.32 -8.72
N ALA A 7 11.99 -5.71 -9.92
CA ALA A 7 11.66 -5.00 -11.15
C ALA A 7 10.14 -4.98 -11.43
N ARG A 8 9.42 -6.08 -11.12
CA ARG A 8 7.96 -6.10 -11.25
C ARG A 8 7.27 -5.17 -10.25
N ALA A 9 7.70 -5.18 -8.98
CA ALA A 9 7.14 -4.28 -7.97
C ALA A 9 7.31 -2.81 -8.38
N VAL A 10 8.52 -2.43 -8.78
CA VAL A 10 8.81 -1.06 -9.27
C VAL A 10 7.95 -0.71 -10.49
N LEU A 11 7.76 -1.65 -11.43
CA LEU A 11 6.90 -1.40 -12.59
C LEU A 11 5.45 -1.14 -12.15
N PHE A 12 4.91 -1.91 -11.21
CA PHE A 12 3.55 -1.69 -10.70
C PHE A 12 3.42 -0.35 -9.98
N ASP A 13 4.41 0.05 -9.18
CA ASP A 13 4.42 1.35 -8.50
C ASP A 13 4.41 2.50 -9.51
N VAL A 14 5.24 2.41 -10.56
CA VAL A 14 5.28 3.43 -11.63
C VAL A 14 3.94 3.50 -12.37
N LEU A 15 3.33 2.36 -12.69
CA LEU A 15 2.02 2.33 -13.34
C LEU A 15 0.93 2.93 -12.45
N LEU A 16 0.93 2.62 -11.15
CA LEU A 16 0.01 3.20 -10.18
C LEU A 16 0.18 4.73 -10.11
N VAL A 17 1.41 5.22 -10.06
CA VAL A 17 1.69 6.66 -10.05
C VAL A 17 1.18 7.34 -11.33
N ILE A 18 1.36 6.72 -12.50
CA ILE A 18 0.84 7.23 -13.77
C ILE A 18 -0.70 7.29 -13.73
N CYS A 19 -1.37 6.24 -13.24
CA CYS A 19 -2.82 6.21 -13.11
C CYS A 19 -3.32 7.29 -12.14
N LEU A 20 -2.67 7.46 -10.99
CA LEU A 20 -2.99 8.52 -10.03
C LEU A 20 -2.81 9.91 -10.66
N TYR A 21 -1.73 10.16 -11.38
CA TYR A 21 -1.51 11.44 -12.08
C TYR A 21 -2.59 11.71 -13.13
N LEU A 22 -2.87 10.73 -14.01
CA LEU A 22 -3.90 10.87 -15.05
C LEU A 22 -5.30 11.06 -14.47
N TRP A 23 -5.57 10.49 -13.31
CA TRP A 23 -6.81 10.73 -12.59
C TRP A 23 -6.85 12.13 -11.97
N VAL A 24 -5.85 12.47 -11.13
CA VAL A 24 -5.87 13.70 -10.33
C VAL A 24 -5.75 14.95 -11.20
N GLU A 25 -4.81 14.97 -12.14
CA GLU A 25 -4.56 16.13 -13.01
C GLU A 25 -5.36 16.05 -14.32
N GLY A 26 -5.49 14.84 -14.89
CA GLY A 26 -6.14 14.64 -16.18
C GLY A 26 -7.65 14.41 -16.12
N GLY A 27 -8.22 14.14 -14.94
CA GLY A 27 -9.64 13.82 -14.78
C GLY A 27 -10.09 12.53 -15.48
N HIS A 28 -9.15 11.65 -15.85
CA HIS A 28 -9.47 10.43 -16.60
C HIS A 28 -10.13 9.37 -15.70
N ALA A 29 -11.45 9.19 -15.84
CA ALA A 29 -12.24 8.25 -15.05
C ALA A 29 -11.73 6.79 -15.14
N LEU A 30 -11.28 6.35 -16.32
CA LEU A 30 -10.72 4.99 -16.48
C LEU A 30 -9.44 4.80 -15.63
N ALA A 31 -8.60 5.84 -15.52
CA ALA A 31 -7.38 5.78 -14.73
C ALA A 31 -7.69 5.67 -13.22
N ARG A 32 -8.75 6.36 -12.76
CA ARG A 32 -9.29 6.20 -11.41
C ARG A 32 -9.71 4.76 -11.14
N ASP A 33 -10.54 4.19 -12.01
CA ASP A 33 -11.10 2.86 -11.77
C ASP A 33 -10.01 1.78 -11.74
N VAL A 34 -9.01 1.89 -12.62
CA VAL A 34 -7.83 1.01 -12.61
C VAL A 34 -7.01 1.19 -11.33
N ALA A 35 -6.74 2.42 -10.90
CA ALA A 35 -6.00 2.69 -9.66
C ALA A 35 -6.74 2.15 -8.43
N ILE A 36 -8.05 2.40 -8.33
CA ILE A 36 -8.88 1.91 -7.22
C ILE A 36 -8.92 0.39 -7.20
N ALA A 37 -9.14 -0.27 -8.35
CA ALA A 37 -9.16 -1.72 -8.43
C ALA A 37 -7.82 -2.32 -7.95
N TYR A 38 -6.70 -1.75 -8.39
CA TYR A 38 -5.37 -2.18 -7.95
C TYR A 38 -5.18 -2.01 -6.43
N LEU A 39 -5.57 -0.86 -5.89
CA LEU A 39 -5.47 -0.58 -4.45
C LEU A 39 -6.36 -1.49 -3.61
N CYS A 40 -7.56 -1.85 -4.09
CA CYS A 40 -8.44 -2.80 -3.43
C CYS A 40 -7.81 -4.20 -3.34
N VAL A 41 -7.18 -4.68 -4.42
CA VAL A 41 -6.47 -5.98 -4.41
C VAL A 41 -5.33 -5.96 -3.39
N ILE A 42 -4.56 -4.87 -3.32
CA ILE A 42 -3.52 -4.71 -2.29
C ILE A 42 -4.14 -4.74 -0.88
N ALA A 43 -5.22 -3.98 -0.67
CA ALA A 43 -5.88 -3.92 0.62
C ALA A 43 -6.36 -5.31 1.09
N GLU A 44 -6.94 -6.12 0.20
CA GLU A 44 -7.35 -7.50 0.51
C GLU A 44 -6.16 -8.37 0.95
N ILE A 45 -5.05 -8.32 0.20
CA ILE A 45 -3.84 -9.08 0.55
C ILE A 45 -3.30 -8.63 1.91
N MET A 46 -3.28 -7.32 2.18
CA MET A 46 -2.85 -6.79 3.48
C MET A 46 -3.79 -7.21 4.60
N TRP A 47 -5.10 -7.29 4.39
CA TRP A 47 -6.04 -7.81 5.39
C TRP A 47 -5.78 -9.27 5.72
N ILE A 48 -5.55 -10.11 4.70
CA ILE A 48 -5.19 -11.51 4.88
C ILE A 48 -3.90 -11.61 5.72
N ALA A 49 -2.88 -10.81 5.39
CA ALA A 49 -1.65 -10.76 6.18
C ALA A 49 -1.91 -10.26 7.62
N ALA A 50 -2.66 -9.17 7.77
CA ALA A 50 -2.98 -8.56 9.06
C ALA A 50 -3.73 -9.51 9.99
N LEU A 51 -4.61 -10.37 9.46
CA LEU A 51 -5.42 -11.29 10.26
C LEU A 51 -4.74 -12.65 10.48
N LEU A 52 -4.20 -13.25 9.42
CA LEU A 52 -3.78 -14.65 9.44
C LEU A 52 -2.30 -14.85 9.77
N VAL A 53 -1.44 -13.85 9.51
CA VAL A 53 0.00 -13.97 9.77
C VAL A 53 0.30 -13.60 11.22
N SER A 54 1.03 -14.47 11.91
CA SER A 54 1.47 -14.25 13.28
C SER A 54 2.56 -13.17 13.32
N ALA A 55 2.61 -12.37 14.39
CA ALA A 55 3.57 -11.27 14.52
C ALA A 55 5.03 -11.75 14.34
N LYS A 56 5.36 -12.91 14.91
CA LYS A 56 6.69 -13.54 14.83
C LYS A 56 7.16 -13.86 13.41
N ASP A 57 6.24 -14.00 12.45
CA ASP A 57 6.54 -14.39 11.08
C ASP A 57 6.71 -13.18 10.15
N TYR A 58 6.56 -11.95 10.66
CA TYR A 58 6.83 -10.74 9.90
C TYR A 58 8.34 -10.52 9.76
N GLU A 59 8.80 -10.31 8.52
CA GLU A 59 10.20 -9.98 8.25
C GLU A 59 10.62 -8.70 8.99
N HIS A 60 11.79 -8.76 9.63
CA HIS A 60 12.47 -7.58 10.16
C HIS A 60 12.92 -6.72 8.98
N GLY A 61 12.11 -5.73 8.61
CA GLY A 61 12.43 -4.81 7.53
C GLY A 61 13.64 -3.94 7.89
N TYR A 62 14.52 -3.70 6.92
CA TYR A 62 15.53 -2.65 7.05
C TYR A 62 14.80 -1.30 7.25
N PRO A 63 15.25 -0.46 8.20
CA PRO A 63 14.52 0.75 8.61
C PRO A 63 14.28 1.73 7.44
N VAL A 64 15.19 1.77 6.47
CA VAL A 64 15.06 2.58 5.26
C VAL A 64 13.86 2.15 4.39
N ASN A 65 13.63 0.85 4.25
CA ASN A 65 12.50 0.33 3.47
C ASN A 65 11.17 0.56 4.21
N ALA A 66 11.15 0.40 5.53
CA ALA A 66 9.96 0.66 6.34
C ALA A 66 9.53 2.13 6.27
N PHE A 67 10.49 3.06 6.28
CA PHE A 67 10.20 4.48 6.12
C PHE A 67 9.66 4.81 4.73
N TYR A 68 10.25 4.25 3.68
CA TYR A 68 9.74 4.40 2.30
C TYR A 68 8.30 3.87 2.17
N ASP A 69 8.03 2.67 2.70
CA ASP A 69 6.69 2.07 2.70
C ASP A 69 5.67 2.94 3.44
N PHE A 70 6.08 3.54 4.57
CA PHE A 70 5.24 4.46 5.33
C PHE A 70 4.92 5.73 4.56
N VAL A 71 5.94 6.42 4.03
CA VAL A 71 5.76 7.67 3.29
C VAL A 71 4.90 7.47 2.04
N SER A 72 5.18 6.42 1.27
CA SER A 72 4.41 6.09 0.06
C SER A 72 2.94 5.74 0.39
N THR A 73 2.70 4.94 1.43
CA THR A 73 1.33 4.60 1.86
C THR A 73 0.57 5.84 2.33
N MET A 74 1.19 6.71 3.14
CA MET A 74 0.55 7.95 3.59
C MET A 74 0.24 8.90 2.43
N ALA A 75 1.11 8.99 1.42
CA ALA A 75 0.86 9.78 0.22
C ALA A 75 -0.37 9.27 -0.55
N ILE A 76 -0.49 7.95 -0.74
CA ILE A 76 -1.64 7.33 -1.40
C ILE A 76 -2.93 7.60 -0.61
N LEU A 77 -2.91 7.41 0.72
CA LEU A 77 -4.06 7.72 1.57
C LEU A 77 -4.47 9.19 1.48
N GLY A 78 -3.50 10.11 1.46
CA GLY A 78 -3.74 11.54 1.27
C GLY A 78 -4.46 11.85 -0.05
N VAL A 79 -4.00 11.24 -1.15
CA VAL A 79 -4.64 11.39 -2.48
C VAL A 79 -6.06 10.84 -2.46
N LEU A 80 -6.30 9.67 -1.88
CA LEU A 80 -7.63 9.07 -1.80
C LEU A 80 -8.60 9.94 -0.99
N VAL A 81 -8.16 10.45 0.17
CA VAL A 81 -8.98 11.35 1.00
C VAL A 81 -9.27 12.66 0.28
N TRP A 82 -8.27 13.25 -0.39
CA TRP A 82 -8.45 14.46 -1.21
C TRP A 82 -9.52 14.23 -2.28
N GLN A 83 -9.47 13.10 -2.97
CA GLN A 83 -10.40 12.73 -4.04
C GLN A 83 -11.74 12.18 -3.51
N ARG A 84 -12.01 12.27 -2.20
CA ARG A 84 -13.24 11.80 -1.54
C ARG A 84 -13.47 10.29 -1.61
N GLU A 85 -12.43 9.51 -1.85
CA GLU A 85 -12.43 8.04 -1.81
C GLU A 85 -12.12 7.50 -0.40
N SER A 86 -12.77 8.06 0.63
CA SER A 86 -12.46 7.78 2.03
C SER A 86 -12.66 6.30 2.42
N ILE A 87 -13.55 5.59 1.72
CA ILE A 87 -13.78 4.16 1.95
C ILE A 87 -12.55 3.35 1.51
N VAL A 88 -12.01 3.63 0.33
CA VAL A 88 -10.80 2.97 -0.19
C VAL A 88 -9.60 3.31 0.70
N ALA A 89 -9.50 4.57 1.15
CA ALA A 89 -8.47 4.98 2.09
C ALA A 89 -8.54 4.20 3.41
N ALA A 90 -9.73 4.01 3.98
CA ALA A 90 -9.91 3.23 5.21
C ALA A 90 -9.58 1.74 5.00
N LEU A 91 -10.02 1.17 3.88
CA LEU A 91 -9.74 -0.23 3.52
C LEU A 91 -8.24 -0.52 3.41
N LEU A 92 -7.45 0.44 2.94
CA LEU A 92 -5.98 0.32 2.85
C LEU A 92 -5.31 0.66 4.20
N GLY A 93 -5.72 1.74 4.84
CA GLY A 93 -5.06 2.28 6.03
C GLY A 93 -5.18 1.38 7.25
N ILE A 94 -6.37 0.82 7.51
CA ILE A 94 -6.60 -0.04 8.68
C ILE A 94 -5.67 -1.26 8.69
N PRO A 95 -5.65 -2.14 7.67
CA PRO A 95 -4.77 -3.29 7.66
C PRO A 95 -3.29 -2.89 7.64
N TYR A 96 -2.94 -1.78 7.00
CA TYR A 96 -1.58 -1.25 7.05
C TYR A 96 -1.13 -0.96 8.49
N PHE A 97 -1.91 -0.18 9.26
CA PHE A 97 -1.58 0.10 10.67
C PHE A 97 -1.58 -1.14 11.54
N LEU A 98 -2.46 -2.12 11.30
CA LEU A 98 -2.44 -3.40 12.00
C LEU A 98 -1.16 -4.20 11.71
N THR A 99 -0.74 -4.26 10.45
CA THR A 99 0.51 -4.94 10.07
C THR A 99 1.73 -4.24 10.66
N LEU A 100 1.73 -2.89 10.69
CA LEU A 100 2.77 -2.10 11.33
C LEU A 100 2.84 -2.38 12.84
N ALA A 101 1.70 -2.37 13.54
CA ALA A 101 1.64 -2.71 14.96
C ALA A 101 2.15 -4.13 15.24
N LYS A 102 1.82 -5.10 14.39
CA LYS A 102 2.35 -6.47 14.50
C LYS A 102 3.87 -6.52 14.30
N ARG A 103 4.42 -5.74 13.37
CA ARG A 103 5.88 -5.65 13.13
C ARG A 103 6.61 -5.06 14.34
N GLU A 104 6.09 -3.98 14.93
CA GLU A 104 6.67 -3.36 16.13
C GLU A 104 6.67 -4.32 17.32
N VAL A 105 5.57 -5.06 17.51
CA VAL A 105 5.52 -6.09 18.55
C VAL A 105 6.55 -7.19 18.28
N ALA A 106 6.73 -7.63 17.03
CA ALA A 106 7.71 -8.66 16.70
C ALA A 106 9.16 -8.26 17.01
N GLN A 107 9.51 -6.97 16.92
CA GLN A 107 10.85 -6.48 17.29
C GLN A 107 11.12 -6.49 18.81
N ALA A 108 10.07 -6.54 19.63
CA ALA A 108 10.18 -6.57 21.08
C ALA A 108 10.38 -7.98 21.67
N TRP A 109 10.34 -9.03 20.84
CA TRP A 109 10.48 -10.45 21.22
C TRP A 109 11.81 -11.02 20.72
#